data_AF-A0A974SAD7-F1
#
_entry.id   AF-A0A974SAD7-F1
#
_cell.length_a   1.000
_cell.length_b   1.000
_cell.length_c   1.000
_cell.angle_alpha   90.00
_cell.angle_beta   90.00
_cell.angle_gamma   90.00
#
_symmetry.space_group_name_H-M   'P 1'
#
loop_
_entity.id
_entity.type
_entity.pdbx_description
1 polymer ?
#
loop_
_entity_poly.entity_id
_entity_poly.type
_entity_poly.pdbx_seq_one_letter_code
_entity_poly.pdbx_strand_id
1 'polypeptide(L)'
;MILFDPETGAPTCVAHAGEVTAIRTAAASAVATDALARPKATRLAILGYGEQAETHLRAVRHVRPLDHVTVWGRSLERAWAFAARMAQETGLPVVAASDVESAVAQADIICTVSGSQEPILKGAWVRPEPT
;
A
#
# COMPACT_ATOMS: atom_id res chain seq x y z
N MET A 1 7.47 15.91 14.71
CA MET A 1 7.75 14.87 15.73
C MET A 1 8.95 15.32 16.51
N ILE A 2 8.97 15.10 17.83
CA ILE A 2 10.10 15.46 18.69
C ILE A 2 10.57 14.18 19.37
N LEU A 3 11.88 13.94 19.35
CA LEU A 3 12.51 12.90 20.16
C LEU A 3 13.00 13.53 21.45
N PHE A 4 12.74 12.87 22.57
CA PHE A 4 13.20 13.28 23.89
C PHE A 4 14.19 12.25 24.42
N ASP A 5 15.20 12.74 25.11
CA ASP A 5 16.08 11.91 25.93
C ASP A 5 15.25 11.33 27.10
N PRO A 6 15.21 9.98 27.27
CA PRO A 6 14.44 9.36 28.33
C PRO A 6 14.99 9.61 29.74
N GLU A 7 16.28 9.94 29.89
CA GLU A 7 16.91 10.21 31.20
C GLU A 7 16.68 11.66 31.64
N THR A 8 16.81 12.61 30.71
CA THR A 8 16.79 14.05 31.05
C THR A 8 15.49 14.75 30.67
N GLY A 9 14.67 14.16 29.80
CA GLY A 9 13.48 14.78 29.23
C GLY A 9 13.78 15.90 28.22
N ALA A 10 15.05 16.13 27.88
CA ALA A 10 15.44 17.18 26.95
C ALA A 10 15.07 16.80 25.49
N PRO A 11 14.59 17.75 24.66
CA PRO A 11 14.36 17.49 23.25
C PRO A 11 15.71 17.33 22.52
N THR A 12 15.91 16.18 21.87
CA THR A 12 17.16 15.84 21.17
C THR A 12 17.03 15.96 19.65
N CYS A 13 15.82 15.86 19.10
CA CYS A 13 15.59 15.97 17.67
C CYS A 13 14.20 16.52 17.37
N VAL A 14 14.10 17.35 16.33
CA VAL A 14 12.84 17.76 15.72
C VAL A 14 12.85 17.34 14.25
N ALA A 15 11.85 16.57 13.84
CA ALA A 15 11.72 16.07 12.48
C ALA A 15 10.31 16.29 11.93
N HIS A 16 10.20 16.45 10.61
CA HIS A 16 8.90 16.52 9.93
C HIS A 16 8.16 15.19 10.08
N ALA A 17 6.94 15.22 10.61
CA ALA A 17 6.23 14.00 10.99
C ALA A 17 5.58 13.26 9.81
N GLY A 18 5.34 13.94 8.68
CA GLY A 18 4.64 13.38 7.51
C GLY A 18 5.35 12.14 6.96
N GLU A 19 6.63 12.31 6.58
CA GLU A 19 7.43 11.23 5.99
C GLU A 19 7.63 10.07 6.97
N VAL A 20 7.93 10.36 8.24
CA VAL A 20 8.03 9.33 9.28
C VAL A 20 6.71 8.55 9.42
N THR A 21 5.57 9.24 9.36
CA THR A 21 4.25 8.60 9.42
C THR A 21 4.01 7.72 8.20
N ALA A 22 4.37 8.19 7.01
CA ALA A 22 4.20 7.43 5.77
C ALA A 22 5.07 6.16 5.74
N ILE A 23 6.33 6.26 6.17
CA ILE A 23 7.25 5.13 6.25
C ILE A 23 6.79 4.13 7.31
N ARG A 24 6.53 4.58 8.55
CA ARG A 24 6.19 3.65 9.65
C ARG A 24 4.87 2.92 9.42
N THR A 25 3.89 3.59 8.80
CA THR A 25 2.58 2.99 8.51
C THR A 25 2.73 1.87 7.47
N ALA A 26 3.44 2.14 6.38
CA ALA A 26 3.71 1.13 5.37
C ALA A 26 4.60 -0.02 5.89
N ALA A 27 5.59 0.28 6.73
CA ALA A 27 6.44 -0.73 7.34
C ALA A 27 5.65 -1.67 8.26
N ALA A 28 4.74 -1.14 9.07
CA ALA A 28 3.85 -1.96 9.90
C ALA A 28 2.98 -2.90 9.03
N SER A 29 2.40 -2.38 7.95
CA SER A 29 1.64 -3.20 6.98
C SER A 29 2.51 -4.25 6.30
N ALA A 30 3.77 -3.94 5.98
CA ALA A 30 4.70 -4.91 5.38
C ALA A 30 5.07 -6.03 6.36
N VAL A 31 5.33 -5.72 7.63
CA VAL A 31 5.56 -6.74 8.67
C VAL A 31 4.34 -7.64 8.84
N ALA A 32 3.13 -7.05 8.88
CA ALA A 32 1.89 -7.83 8.94
C ALA A 32 1.69 -8.69 7.68
N THR A 33 2.01 -8.14 6.50
CA THR A 33 1.99 -8.90 5.24
C THR A 33 2.96 -10.05 5.29
N ASP A 34 4.17 -9.84 5.82
CA ASP A 34 5.19 -10.87 5.90
C ASP A 34 4.77 -12.05 6.79
N ALA A 35 4.14 -11.74 7.92
CA ALA A 35 3.65 -12.74 8.86
C ALA A 35 2.37 -13.47 8.40
N LEU A 36 1.46 -12.76 7.71
CA LEU A 36 0.09 -13.24 7.50
C LEU A 36 -0.23 -13.62 6.05
N ALA A 37 0.40 -12.98 5.06
CA ALA A 37 0.14 -13.31 3.66
C ALA A 37 0.89 -14.59 3.28
N ARG A 38 0.36 -15.35 2.33
CA ARG A 38 1.05 -16.53 1.80
C ARG A 38 2.45 -16.15 1.29
N PRO A 39 3.48 -17.01 1.50
CA PRO A 39 4.84 -16.75 1.00
C PRO A 39 4.90 -16.57 -0.52
N LYS A 40 3.97 -17.19 -1.26
CA LYS A 40 3.87 -17.11 -2.73
C LYS A 40 2.92 -16.01 -3.23
N ALA A 41 2.49 -15.08 -2.38
CA ALA A 41 1.67 -13.95 -2.83
C ALA A 41 2.51 -13.04 -3.74
N THR A 42 2.06 -12.82 -4.98
CA THR A 42 2.78 -12.00 -5.99
C THR A 42 1.94 -10.83 -6.51
N ARG A 43 0.64 -10.81 -6.26
CA ARG A 43 -0.29 -9.83 -6.82
C ARG A 43 -0.82 -8.88 -5.76
N LEU A 44 -0.49 -7.60 -5.88
CA LEU A 44 -0.91 -6.55 -4.96
C LEU A 44 -1.99 -5.66 -5.58
N ALA A 45 -3.13 -5.51 -4.91
CA ALA A 45 -4.11 -4.47 -5.22
C ALA A 45 -4.02 -3.31 -4.22
N ILE A 46 -3.99 -2.08 -4.72
CA ILE A 46 -3.95 -0.86 -3.92
C ILE A 46 -5.20 -0.02 -4.24
N LEU A 47 -6.06 0.14 -3.25
CA LEU A 47 -7.25 0.99 -3.36
C LEU A 47 -6.92 2.37 -2.79
N GLY A 48 -6.47 3.26 -3.68
CA GLY A 48 -5.94 4.58 -3.40
C GLY A 48 -4.67 4.88 -4.23
N TYR A 49 -4.38 6.15 -4.46
CA TYR A 49 -3.22 6.62 -5.23
C TYR A 49 -2.49 7.80 -4.55
N GLY A 50 -2.63 7.91 -3.22
CA GLY A 50 -1.96 8.94 -2.41
C GLY A 50 -0.61 8.48 -1.86
N GLU A 51 -0.03 9.29 -0.97
CA GLU A 51 1.27 9.01 -0.33
C GLU A 51 1.36 7.59 0.26
N GLN A 52 0.32 7.14 0.97
CA GLN A 52 0.30 5.79 1.55
C GLN A 52 0.33 4.69 0.50
N ALA A 53 -0.28 4.89 -0.68
CA ALA A 53 -0.23 3.91 -1.76
C ALA A 53 1.21 3.71 -2.27
N GLU A 54 1.98 4.79 -2.36
CA GLU A 54 3.39 4.75 -2.78
C GLU A 54 4.24 4.03 -1.75
N THR A 55 4.13 4.43 -0.48
CA THR A 55 4.96 3.84 0.59
C THR A 55 4.58 2.38 0.84
N HIS A 56 3.30 2.00 0.73
CA HIS A 56 2.89 0.60 0.84
C HIS A 56 3.41 -0.26 -0.32
N LEU A 57 3.36 0.23 -1.56
CA LEU A 57 3.96 -0.50 -2.67
C LEU A 57 5.47 -0.70 -2.45
N ARG A 58 6.17 0.36 -2.04
CA ARG A 58 7.60 0.28 -1.69
C ARG A 58 7.85 -0.70 -0.55
N ALA A 59 7.06 -0.71 0.51
CA ALA A 59 7.30 -1.58 1.67
C ALA A 59 6.95 -3.06 1.35
N VAL A 60 5.80 -3.32 0.73
CA VAL A 60 5.32 -4.69 0.45
C VAL A 60 6.25 -5.42 -0.51
N ARG A 61 6.83 -4.75 -1.51
CA ARG A 61 7.79 -5.38 -2.43
C ARG A 61 9.10 -5.83 -1.78
N HIS A 62 9.41 -5.40 -0.55
CA HIS A 62 10.57 -5.90 0.18
C HIS A 62 10.30 -7.25 0.86
N VAL A 63 9.03 -7.57 1.11
CA VAL A 63 8.63 -8.78 1.82
C VAL A 63 7.93 -9.79 0.91
N ARG A 64 7.47 -9.38 -0.27
CA ARG A 64 6.83 -10.27 -1.25
C ARG A 64 7.39 -10.07 -2.66
N PRO A 65 7.57 -11.15 -3.43
CA PRO A 65 8.10 -11.10 -4.79
C PRO A 65 6.99 -10.68 -5.76
N LEU A 66 6.58 -9.41 -5.68
CA LEU A 66 5.48 -8.90 -6.49
C LEU A 66 5.82 -8.97 -7.99
N ASP A 67 4.89 -9.48 -8.79
CA ASP A 67 4.97 -9.52 -10.26
C ASP A 67 3.88 -8.67 -10.94
N HIS A 68 2.86 -8.26 -10.18
CA HIS A 68 1.74 -7.49 -10.69
C HIS A 68 1.15 -6.60 -9.60
N VAL A 69 0.88 -5.35 -9.96
CA VAL A 69 0.22 -4.39 -9.09
C VAL A 69 -0.97 -3.79 -9.81
N THR A 70 -2.12 -3.79 -9.16
CA THR A 70 -3.31 -3.08 -9.64
C THR A 70 -3.62 -1.93 -8.71
N VAL A 71 -3.89 -0.74 -9.26
CA VAL A 71 -4.30 0.44 -8.49
C VAL A 71 -5.71 0.86 -8.90
N TRP A 72 -6.52 1.24 -7.92
CA TRP A 72 -7.81 1.87 -8.17
C TRP A 72 -7.96 3.16 -7.37
N GLY A 73 -8.72 4.10 -7.90
CA GLY A 73 -9.26 5.22 -7.14
C GLY A 73 -10.34 5.96 -7.94
N ARG A 74 -11.01 6.92 -7.30
CA ARG A 74 -12.16 7.62 -7.89
C ARG A 74 -11.87 8.35 -9.21
N SER A 75 -10.64 8.82 -9.40
CA SER A 75 -10.19 9.40 -10.67
C SER A 75 -9.29 8.40 -11.39
N LEU A 76 -9.79 7.86 -12.50
CA LEU A 76 -9.05 6.93 -13.35
C LEU A 76 -7.77 7.58 -13.91
N GLU A 77 -7.84 8.85 -14.29
CA GLU A 77 -6.69 9.64 -14.74
C GLU A 77 -5.57 9.67 -13.68
N ARG A 78 -5.91 9.93 -12.42
CA ARG A 78 -4.93 9.94 -11.32
C ARG A 78 -4.40 8.55 -11.02
N ALA A 79 -5.24 7.51 -11.15
CA ALA A 79 -4.80 6.12 -11.02
C ALA A 79 -3.80 5.74 -12.14
N TRP A 80 -4.02 6.18 -13.38
CA TRP A 80 -3.06 6.02 -14.48
C TRP A 80 -1.75 6.75 -14.22
N ALA A 81 -1.80 8.01 -13.77
CA ALA A 81 -0.61 8.77 -13.44
C ALA A 81 0.22 8.11 -12.32
N PHE A 82 -0.45 7.61 -11.27
CA PHE A 82 0.19 6.83 -10.22
C PHE A 82 0.82 5.55 -10.79
N ALA A 83 0.07 4.80 -11.59
CA ALA A 83 0.53 3.55 -12.17
C ALA A 83 1.79 3.74 -13.03
N ALA A 84 1.78 4.74 -13.92
CA ALA A 84 2.93 5.07 -14.76
C ALA A 84 4.17 5.43 -13.92
N ARG A 85 4.01 6.31 -12.93
CA ARG A 85 5.12 6.73 -12.06
C ARG A 85 5.68 5.56 -11.24
N MET A 86 4.81 4.76 -10.62
CA MET A 86 5.26 3.63 -9.80
C MET A 86 5.84 2.50 -10.65
N ALA A 87 5.34 2.26 -11.86
CA ALA A 87 5.94 1.31 -12.79
C ALA A 87 7.36 1.74 -13.16
N GLN A 88 7.57 3.03 -13.47
CA GLN A 88 8.89 3.58 -13.76
C GLN A 88 9.84 3.46 -12.57
N GLU A 89 9.37 3.79 -11.36
CA GLU A 89 10.18 3.75 -10.15
C GLU A 89 10.56 2.32 -9.75
N THR A 90 9.60 1.39 -9.84
CA THR A 90 9.76 0.05 -9.27
C THR A 90 10.24 -0.98 -10.26
N GLY A 91 10.05 -0.76 -11.56
CA GLY A 91 10.23 -1.75 -12.61
C GLY A 91 9.13 -2.83 -12.63
N LEU A 92 8.07 -2.67 -11.84
CA LEU A 92 6.95 -3.63 -11.77
C LEU A 92 5.84 -3.25 -12.76
N PRO A 93 5.09 -4.24 -13.27
CA PRO A 93 3.82 -3.98 -13.95
C PRO A 93 2.81 -3.37 -12.97
N VAL A 94 2.54 -2.08 -13.09
CA VAL A 94 1.49 -1.37 -12.34
C VAL A 94 0.41 -0.92 -13.32
N VAL A 95 -0.84 -1.35 -13.08
CA VAL A 95 -1.98 -1.04 -13.96
C VAL A 95 -3.12 -0.39 -13.17
N ALA A 96 -3.80 0.57 -13.79
CA ALA A 96 -5.00 1.16 -13.20
C ALA A 96 -6.24 0.34 -13.58
N ALA A 97 -7.10 0.07 -12.59
CA ALA A 97 -8.41 -0.56 -12.78
C ALA A 97 -9.52 0.50 -12.81
N SER A 98 -10.59 0.21 -13.56
CA SER A 98 -11.78 1.06 -13.68
C SER A 98 -12.65 1.05 -12.42
N ASP A 99 -12.63 -0.04 -11.68
CA ASP A 99 -13.50 -0.29 -10.52
C ASP A 99 -12.77 -1.17 -9.48
N VAL A 100 -13.31 -1.21 -8.27
CA VAL A 100 -12.70 -1.95 -7.16
C VAL A 100 -12.72 -3.45 -7.40
N GLU A 101 -13.80 -3.97 -7.97
CA GLU A 101 -13.98 -5.41 -8.19
C GLU A 101 -12.92 -5.97 -9.13
N SER A 102 -12.71 -5.33 -10.28
CA SER A 102 -11.63 -5.67 -11.21
C SER A 102 -10.24 -5.47 -10.59
N ALA A 103 -10.07 -4.46 -9.72
CA ALA A 103 -8.80 -4.22 -9.05
C ALA A 103 -8.38 -5.37 -8.12
N VAL A 104 -9.35 -5.98 -7.42
CA VAL A 104 -9.08 -7.01 -6.41
C VAL A 104 -9.29 -8.44 -6.90
N ALA A 105 -9.90 -8.63 -8.07
CA ALA A 105 -10.30 -9.95 -8.61
C ALA A 105 -9.18 -11.00 -8.63
N GLN A 106 -7.93 -10.56 -8.83
CA GLN A 106 -6.75 -11.43 -8.87
C GLN A 106 -5.72 -11.11 -7.78
N ALA A 107 -6.10 -10.31 -6.77
CA ALA A 107 -5.18 -9.90 -5.72
C ALA A 107 -4.90 -11.04 -4.74
N ASP A 108 -3.64 -11.18 -4.34
CA ASP A 108 -3.25 -11.97 -3.16
C ASP A 108 -3.16 -11.09 -1.91
N ILE A 109 -2.85 -9.80 -2.11
CA ILE A 109 -2.72 -8.80 -1.05
C ILE A 109 -3.57 -7.59 -1.48
N ILE A 110 -4.39 -7.07 -0.57
CA ILE A 110 -5.21 -5.88 -0.82
C ILE A 110 -4.88 -4.81 0.23
N CYS A 111 -4.39 -3.65 -0.21
CA CYS A 111 -4.18 -2.48 0.62
C CYS A 111 -5.28 -1.45 0.39
N THR A 112 -6.14 -1.22 1.39
CA THR A 112 -7.13 -0.14 1.40
C THR A 112 -6.53 1.13 1.98
N VAL A 113 -6.00 1.99 1.13
CA VAL A 113 -5.30 3.24 1.52
C VAL A 113 -5.97 4.46 0.90
N SER A 114 -7.31 4.43 0.87
CA SER A 114 -8.15 5.52 0.38
C SER A 114 -8.61 6.41 1.54
N GLY A 115 -8.90 7.68 1.25
CA GLY A 115 -9.61 8.56 2.18
C GLY A 115 -11.13 8.43 2.13
N SER A 116 -11.68 7.28 1.70
CA SER A 116 -13.13 7.07 1.65
C SER A 116 -13.73 6.97 3.04
N GLN A 117 -14.87 7.62 3.26
CA GLN A 117 -15.68 7.46 4.47
C GLN A 117 -16.72 6.36 4.33
N GLU A 118 -16.95 5.89 3.11
CA GLU A 118 -17.88 4.79 2.79
C GLU A 118 -17.09 3.51 2.50
N PRO A 119 -17.65 2.31 2.77
CA PRO A 119 -17.04 1.05 2.39
C PRO A 119 -16.79 0.94 0.89
N ILE A 120 -15.52 0.77 0.50
CA ILE A 120 -15.12 0.65 -0.92
C ILE A 120 -14.90 -0.80 -1.35
N LEU A 121 -14.60 -1.71 -0.43
CA LEU A 121 -14.32 -3.11 -0.71
C LEU A 121 -15.44 -3.97 -0.12
N LYS A 122 -16.09 -4.77 -0.96
CA LYS A 122 -17.09 -5.75 -0.52
C LYS A 122 -16.42 -7.11 -0.30
N GLY A 123 -16.81 -7.82 0.75
CA GLY A 123 -16.28 -9.14 1.06
C GLY A 123 -16.48 -10.15 -0.07
N ALA A 124 -17.58 -10.05 -0.83
CA ALA A 124 -17.86 -10.91 -1.99
C ALA A 124 -16.82 -10.79 -3.14
N TRP A 125 -16.03 -9.72 -3.17
CA TRP A 125 -14.98 -9.52 -4.15
C TRP A 125 -13.62 -10.05 -3.70
N VAL A 126 -13.47 -10.35 -2.41
CA VAL A 126 -12.24 -10.91 -1.86
C VAL A 126 -12.22 -12.41 -2.17
N ARG A 127 -11.29 -12.82 -3.01
CA ARG A 127 -11.12 -14.23 -3.35
C ARG A 127 -10.75 -15.01 -2.08
N PRO A 128 -11.41 -16.14 -1.80
CA PRO A 128 -11.01 -17.00 -0.69
C PRO A 128 -9.60 -17.56 -0.93
N GLU A 129 -8.91 -17.84 0.16
CA GLU A 129 -7.61 -18.50 0.09
C GLU A 129 -7.78 -19.93 -0.49
N PRO A 130 -6.99 -20.33 -1.52
CA PRO A 130 -6.94 -21.73 -1.91
C PRO A 130 -6.44 -22.54 -0.72
N THR A 131 -7.18 -23.61 -0.40
CA THR A 131 -6.80 -24.57 0.66
C THR A 131 -5.53 -25.33 0.32
#